data_AF-A0A832UWS7-F1
#
_entry.id   AF-A0A832UWS7-F1
#
_cell.length_a   1.000
_cell.length_b   1.000
_cell.length_c   1.000
_cell.angle_alpha   90.00
_cell.angle_beta   90.00
_cell.angle_gamma   90.00
#
_symmetry.space_group_name_H-M   'P 1'
#
loop_
_entity.id
_entity.type
_entity.pdbx_description
1 polymer ?
#
loop_
_entity_poly.entity_id
_entity_poly.type
_entity_poly.pdbx_seq_one_letter_code
_entity_poly.pdbx_strand_id
1 'polypeptide(L)' 'MEKQGAQTAFDKEVINELHKTQALLEELMETIDILNSPEEMKKLEEAEADKREGRVRKFSEFLKEIDG' A
#
# COMPACT_ATOMS: atom_id res chain seq x y z
N MET A 1 -14.62 -32.86 -31.90
CA MET A 1 -13.31 -32.35 -31.43
C MET A 1 -13.43 -30.85 -31.32
N GLU A 2 -13.85 -30.35 -30.16
CA GLU A 2 -13.90 -28.92 -29.90
C GLU A 2 -12.46 -28.43 -29.67
N LYS A 3 -11.94 -27.62 -30.59
CA LYS A 3 -10.71 -26.87 -30.34
C LYS A 3 -11.05 -25.80 -29.32
N GLN A 4 -10.51 -25.96 -28.12
CA GLN A 4 -10.50 -24.96 -27.06
C GLN A 4 -10.13 -23.60 -27.67
N GLY A 5 -11.01 -22.61 -27.48
CA GLY A 5 -10.82 -21.27 -27.97
C GLY A 5 -9.49 -20.72 -27.47
N ALA A 6 -8.68 -20.17 -28.38
CA ALA A 6 -7.45 -19.51 -28.03
C ALA A 6 -7.78 -18.33 -27.11
N GLN A 7 -7.46 -18.44 -25.83
CA GLN A 7 -7.56 -17.33 -24.88
C GLN A 7 -6.59 -16.25 -25.36
N THR A 8 -7.13 -15.09 -25.73
CA THR A 8 -6.31 -14.02 -26.30
C THR A 8 -5.77 -13.19 -25.14
N ALA A 9 -4.51 -12.75 -25.20
CA ALA A 9 -3.92 -11.86 -24.19
C ALA A 9 -4.66 -10.51 -24.04
N PHE A 10 -5.66 -10.26 -24.89
CA PHE A 10 -6.49 -9.06 -24.94
C PHE A 10 -7.93 -9.30 -24.45
N ASP A 11 -8.23 -10.47 -23.88
CA ASP A 11 -9.53 -10.71 -23.27
C ASP A 11 -9.70 -9.75 -22.08
N LYS A 12 -10.86 -9.09 -22.00
CA LYS A 12 -11.14 -8.04 -21.00
C LYS A 12 -10.88 -8.50 -19.56
N GLU A 13 -11.18 -9.76 -19.27
CA GLU A 13 -10.91 -10.36 -17.97
C GLU A 13 -9.41 -10.46 -17.68
N VAL A 14 -8.62 -10.91 -18.67
CA VAL A 14 -7.15 -11.00 -18.55
C VAL A 14 -6.54 -9.62 -18.35
N ILE A 15 -6.98 -8.61 -19.11
CA ILE A 15 -6.51 -7.22 -18.94
C ILE A 15 -6.86 -6.69 -17.55
N ASN A 16 -8.05 -6.99 -17.03
CA ASN A 16 -8.46 -6.57 -15.69
C ASN A 16 -7.60 -7.22 -14.59
N GLU A 17 -7.28 -8.51 -14.71
CA GLU A 17 -6.39 -9.18 -13.77
C GLU A 17 -4.95 -8.65 -13.85
N LEU A 18 -4.47 -8.26 -15.04
CA LEU A 18 -3.18 -7.59 -15.19
C LEU A 18 -3.16 -6.24 -14.47
N HIS A 19 -4.20 -5.41 -14.59
CA HIS A 19 -4.27 -4.14 -13.86
C HIS A 19 -4.33 -4.33 -12.34
N LYS A 20 -5.08 -5.32 -11.84
CA LYS A 20 -5.08 -5.65 -10.40
C LYS A 20 -3.71 -6.10 -9.94
N THR A 21 -3.04 -6.94 -10.73
CA THR A 21 -1.69 -7.41 -10.43
C THR A 21 -0.70 -6.25 -10.39
N GLN A 22 -0.80 -5.32 -11.34
CA GLN A 22 0.01 -4.10 -11.35
C GLN A 22 -0.21 -3.27 -10.07
N ALA A 23 -1.47 -3.00 -9.71
CA ALA A 23 -1.79 -2.22 -8.51
C ALA A 23 -1.22 -2.87 -7.23
N LEU A 24 -1.35 -4.20 -7.10
CA LEU A 24 -0.77 -4.93 -5.97
C LEU A 24 0.76 -4.85 -5.94
N LEU A 25 1.42 -4.85 -7.10
CA LEU A 25 2.87 -4.69 -7.18
C LEU A 25 3.30 -3.26 -6.81
N GLU A 26 2.53 -2.25 -7.21
CA GLU A 26 2.75 -0.86 -6.82
C GLU A 26 2.64 -0.69 -5.29
N GLU A 27 1.56 -1.19 -4.67
CA GLU A 27 1.38 -1.18 -3.21
C GLU A 27 2.51 -1.93 -2.47
N LEU A 28 2.98 -3.04 -3.05
CA LEU A 28 4.11 -3.79 -2.49
C LEU A 28 5.42 -2.99 -2.56
N MET A 29 5.66 -2.27 -3.65
CA MET A 29 6.85 -1.41 -3.78
C MET A 29 6.80 -0.27 -2.76
N GLU A 30 5.65 0.39 -2.58
CA GLU A 30 5.47 1.43 -1.55
C GLU A 30 5.76 0.90 -0.15
N THR A 31 5.30 -0.33 0.14
CA THR A 31 5.60 -0.99 1.42
C THR A 31 7.10 -1.21 1.60
N ILE A 32 7.79 -1.66 0.55
CA ILE A 32 9.25 -1.88 0.58
C ILE A 32 9.99 -0.55 0.78
N ASP A 33 9.53 0.54 0.16
CA ASP A 33 10.12 1.86 0.34
C ASP A 33 10.02 2.34 1.78
N ILE A 34 8.86 2.14 2.44
CA ILE A 34 8.69 2.43 3.86
C ILE A 34 9.65 1.59 4.72
N LEU A 35 9.73 0.29 4.47
CA LEU A 35 10.61 -0.61 5.21
C LEU A 35 12.10 -0.24 5.06
N ASN A 36 12.48 0.34 3.93
CA ASN A 36 13.84 0.79 3.66
C ASN A 36 14.13 2.20 4.20
N SER A 37 13.13 2.93 4.71
CA SER A 37 13.29 4.26 5.31
C SER A 37 13.42 4.17 6.83
N PRO A 38 14.62 4.37 7.41
CA PRO A 38 14.80 4.32 8.86
C PRO A 38 13.97 5.39 9.60
N GLU A 39 13.72 6.53 8.94
CA GLU A 39 12.90 7.60 9.51
C GLU A 39 11.43 7.18 9.61
N GLU A 40 10.88 6.58 8.55
CA GLU A 40 9.47 6.15 8.54
C GLU A 40 9.27 4.96 9.48
N MET A 41 10.21 4.01 9.51
CA MET A 41 10.20 2.91 10.47
C MET A 41 10.23 3.41 11.91
N LYS A 42 11.02 4.44 12.21
CA LYS A 42 11.04 5.05 13.55
C LYS A 42 9.69 5.69 13.90
N LYS A 43 9.09 6.45 12.98
CA LYS A 43 7.75 7.04 13.18
C LYS A 43 6.69 5.95 13.41
N LEU A 44 6.79 4.82 12.72
CA LEU A 44 5.92 3.67 12.90
C LEU A 44 6.06 3.06 14.31
N GLU A 45 7.29 2.88 14.78
CA GLU A 45 7.57 2.39 16.14
C GLU A 45 7.04 3.33 17.23
N GLU A 46 7.22 4.63 17.06
CA GLU A 46 6.68 5.67 17.96
C GLU A 46 5.14 5.61 18.01
N ALA A 47 4.49 5.49 16.85
CA ALA A 47 3.04 5.35 16.76
C ALA A 47 2.53 4.05 17.44
N GLU A 48 3.24 2.93 17.29
CA GLU A 48 2.91 1.67 17.97
C GLU A 48 3.08 1.77 19.49
N ALA A 49 4.11 2.47 19.96
CA ALA A 49 4.29 2.75 21.39
C ALA A 49 3.16 3.64 21.94
N ASP A 50 2.79 4.70 21.21
CA ASP A 50 1.71 5.59 21.58
C ASP A 50 0.37 4.86 21.69
N LYS A 51 0.05 4.02 20.70
CA LYS A 51 -1.13 3.15 20.73
C LYS A 51 -1.14 2.23 21.95
N ARG A 52 0.00 1.59 22.27
CA ARG A 52 0.14 0.69 23.42
C ARG A 52 -0.06 1.41 24.74
N GLU A 53 0.43 2.63 24.85
CA GLU A 53 0.34 3.47 26.05
C GLU A 53 -0.97 4.25 26.13
N GLY A 54 -1.86 4.12 25.13
CA GLY A 54 -3.12 4.88 25.05
C GLY A 54 -2.89 6.38 24.82
N ARG A 55 -1.70 6.77 24.37
CA ARG A 55 -1.41 8.15 23.97
C ARG A 55 -2.11 8.43 22.65
N VAL A 56 -3.01 9.40 22.68
CA VAL A 56 -3.65 9.96 21.49
C VAL A 56 -3.09 11.35 21.27
N ARG A 57 -2.59 11.60 20.06
CA ARG A 57 -2.12 12.94 19.67
C ARG A 57 -3.28 13.93 19.70
N LYS A 58 -2.97 15.19 19.92
CA LYS A 58 -4.00 16.23 19.78
C LYS A 58 -4.27 16.48 18.30
N PHE A 59 -5.55 16.68 17.96
CA PHE A 59 -5.95 17.00 16.59
C PHE A 59 -5.21 18.22 16.01
N SER A 60 -4.92 19.23 16.85
CA SER A 60 -4.13 20.40 16.45
C SER A 60 -2.68 20.08 16.07
N GLU A 61 -2.09 19.05 16.68
CA GLU A 61 -0.74 18.59 16.33
C GLU A 61 -0.77 17.80 15.03
N PHE A 62 -1.85 17.07 14.75
CA PHE A 62 -2.05 16.35 13.48
C PHE A 62 -2.16 17.30 12.30
N LEU A 63 -2.94 18.38 12.43
CA LEU A 63 -3.09 19.38 11.37
C LEU A 63 -1.76 20.02 10.95
N LYS A 64 -0.85 20.27 11.90
CA LYS A 64 0.47 20.84 11.59
C LYS A 64 1.36 19.92 10.77
N GLU A 65 1.20 18.60 10.90
CA GLU A 65 1.96 17.65 10.08
C GLU A 65 1.41 17.52 8.67
N ILE A 66 0.10 17.68 8.49
CA ILE A 66 -0.53 17.65 7.16
C ILE A 66 -0.23 18.93 6.39
N ASP A 67 -0.23 20.07 7.07
CA ASP A 67 -0.07 21.38 6.43
C ASP A 67 1.38 21.71 6.03
N GLY A 68 2.37 20.94 6.50
CA GLY A 68 3.80 21.08 6.13
C GLY A 68 4.52 22.22 6.83
#